data_AF-A0A965R2L9-F1
#
_entry.id   AF-A0A965R2L9-F1
#
_cell.length_a   1.000
_cell.length_b   1.000
_cell.length_c   1.000
_cell.angle_alpha   90.00
_cell.angle_beta   90.00
_cell.angle_gamma   90.00
#
_symmetry.space_group_name_H-M   'P 1'
#
loop_
_entity.id
_entity.type
_entity.pdbx_description
1 polymer ?
#
loop_
_entity_poly.entity_id
_entity_poly.type
_entity_poly.pdbx_seq_one_letter_code
_entity_poly.pdbx_strand_id
1 'polypeptide(L)'
;EAFSTDTLKFIEEFEANVIQESPNKQEATQRVNAFKSFWLEGTISTTDKDWFMEAINSMRANKLRTHPHFILLAEALQSCLTSQSQLSQQQIRAWKTTVDKLISKKQSRPLTAVLECSNTLFKDGILYAEGAFRYLVYGNSFVFHFDSVPGVHITQAALSGKNNSEDSIHVQQADVWFYPLNSKFKGIAGRLPWNKSGNDKAYADLYRYTIDARSGNLTADSAYFQGNSYVKTRQPGKIIDKIIHENQVLTYPRFESNSKRVQLNSIYPEVDYEGGFTIRGDNFVGFGTALQPSAIVLKRQNKPFIRVISKNLSMSPNAILAASSAIRIYLDGDSIYHPDSKFTYLLNQDQVSIYRGDDGLQKSPFQNTYHKLAVYVEQILWNKKTDTLAFNFLTRKSETEAFFESHDFFSKDRAEYLKFGEAKHPVFQLFKLYNDLGKSMEIPLQSFCRQMLALPQDLRPLLFKMAIAG
;
A
#
# COMPACT_ATOMS: atom_id res chain seq x y z
N GLU A 1 36.95 0.60 41.43
CA GLU A 1 37.89 1.73 41.26
C GLU A 1 37.85 2.19 39.82
N ALA A 2 38.39 3.39 39.53
CA ALA A 2 38.57 3.87 38.16
C ALA A 2 39.69 3.07 37.49
N PHE A 3 39.60 2.88 36.18
CA PHE A 3 40.67 2.28 35.37
C PHE A 3 41.82 3.27 35.20
N SER A 4 43.03 2.73 35.09
CA SER A 4 44.25 3.47 34.79
C SER A 4 44.12 4.32 33.52
N THR A 5 44.79 5.47 33.47
CA THR A 5 44.95 6.27 32.25
C THR A 5 46.24 5.94 31.49
N ASP A 6 47.11 5.11 32.07
CA ASP A 6 48.24 4.52 31.34
C ASP A 6 47.74 3.47 30.35
N THR A 7 48.11 3.61 29.08
CA THR A 7 47.58 2.81 27.97
C THR A 7 47.83 1.30 28.11
N LEU A 8 48.98 0.89 28.64
CA LEU A 8 49.33 -0.54 28.76
C LEU A 8 48.66 -1.13 30.00
N LYS A 9 48.67 -0.40 31.12
CA LYS A 9 47.99 -0.84 32.34
C LYS A 9 46.48 -0.88 32.17
N PHE A 10 45.90 0.09 31.46
CA PHE A 10 44.47 0.17 31.19
C PHE A 10 43.94 -1.08 30.48
N ILE A 11 44.61 -1.54 29.42
CA ILE A 11 44.09 -2.66 28.62
C ILE A 11 44.14 -3.99 29.39
N GLU A 12 45.14 -4.19 30.24
CA GLU A 12 45.22 -5.35 31.15
C GLU A 12 44.10 -5.30 32.21
N GLU A 13 43.87 -4.13 32.82
CA GLU A 13 42.77 -3.95 33.77
C GLU A 13 41.40 -4.14 33.09
N PHE A 14 41.23 -3.61 31.88
CA PHE A 14 40.01 -3.73 31.08
C PHE A 14 39.69 -5.18 30.77
N GLU A 15 40.65 -5.95 30.26
CA GLU A 15 40.52 -7.38 30.01
C GLU A 15 40.11 -8.15 31.27
N ALA A 16 40.85 -7.96 32.37
CA ALA A 16 40.58 -8.65 33.62
C ALA A 16 39.15 -8.38 34.14
N ASN A 17 38.72 -7.12 34.12
CA ASN A 17 37.37 -6.73 34.57
C ASN A 17 36.29 -7.32 33.65
N VAL A 18 36.47 -7.27 32.34
CA VAL A 18 35.51 -7.83 31.36
C VAL A 18 35.36 -9.34 31.54
N ILE A 19 36.46 -10.07 31.77
CA ILE A 19 36.40 -11.53 31.99
C ILE A 19 35.80 -11.87 33.35
N GLN A 20 36.24 -11.19 34.42
CA GLN A 20 35.81 -11.51 35.79
C GLN A 20 34.33 -11.23 36.03
N GLU A 21 33.81 -10.14 35.48
CA GLU A 21 32.42 -9.70 35.66
C GLU A 21 31.44 -10.31 34.63
N SER A 22 31.93 -11.14 33.69
CA SER A 22 31.09 -11.82 32.70
C SER A 22 30.36 -13.05 33.27
N PRO A 23 29.08 -13.26 32.95
CA PRO A 23 28.43 -14.54 33.18
C PRO A 23 29.00 -15.67 32.28
N ASN A 24 29.51 -15.34 31.09
CA ASN A 24 30.15 -16.27 30.16
C ASN A 24 31.62 -15.87 29.96
N LYS A 25 32.51 -16.46 30.77
CA LYS A 25 33.94 -16.10 30.75
C LYS A 25 34.61 -16.45 29.43
N GLN A 26 34.27 -17.59 28.83
CA GLN A 26 34.88 -18.04 27.57
C GLN A 26 34.58 -17.09 26.41
N GLU A 27 33.32 -16.69 26.25
CA GLU A 27 32.92 -15.72 25.23
C GLU A 27 33.52 -14.34 25.49
N ALA A 28 33.52 -13.89 26.75
CA ALA A 28 34.13 -12.61 27.13
C ALA A 28 35.64 -12.58 26.81
N THR A 29 36.38 -13.65 27.12
CA THR A 29 37.80 -13.79 26.78
C THR A 29 38.03 -13.68 25.28
N GLN A 30 37.23 -14.37 24.46
CA GLN A 30 37.38 -14.30 22.99
C GLN A 30 37.18 -12.88 22.46
N ARG A 31 36.11 -12.22 22.89
CA ARG A 31 35.74 -10.88 22.44
C ARG A 31 36.74 -9.81 22.90
N VAL A 32 37.17 -9.86 24.17
CA VAL A 32 38.11 -8.86 24.70
C VAL A 32 39.53 -9.06 24.19
N ASN A 33 39.97 -10.29 23.92
CA ASN A 33 41.29 -10.57 23.35
C ASN A 33 41.42 -9.99 21.94
N ALA A 34 40.37 -10.06 21.13
CA ALA A 34 40.36 -9.43 19.81
C ALA A 34 40.56 -7.91 19.89
N PHE A 35 39.94 -7.25 20.87
CA PHE A 35 40.12 -5.83 21.12
C PHE A 35 41.51 -5.51 21.69
N LYS A 36 42.03 -6.32 22.61
CA LYS A 36 43.37 -6.16 23.19
C LYS A 36 44.47 -6.25 22.13
N SER A 37 44.40 -7.23 21.24
CA SER A 37 45.33 -7.33 20.10
C SER A 37 45.29 -6.05 19.26
N PHE A 38 44.09 -5.62 18.88
CA PHE A 38 43.88 -4.37 18.13
C PHE A 38 44.43 -3.13 18.86
N TRP A 39 44.30 -3.07 20.20
CA TRP A 39 44.82 -1.97 21.02
C TRP A 39 46.35 -1.90 21.05
N LEU A 40 47.01 -3.05 21.04
CA LEU A 40 48.46 -3.20 21.13
C LEU A 40 49.18 -3.10 19.77
N GLU A 41 48.48 -3.33 18.66
CA GLU A 41 49.00 -3.22 17.29
C GLU A 41 49.45 -1.79 16.90
N GLY A 42 49.14 -0.77 17.72
CA GLY A 42 49.61 0.60 17.53
C GLY A 42 48.87 1.40 16.44
N THR A 43 47.75 0.87 15.95
CA THR A 43 46.92 1.48 14.89
C THR A 43 45.97 2.56 15.41
N ILE A 44 45.71 2.59 16.72
CA ILE A 44 44.81 3.55 17.39
C ILE A 44 45.58 4.82 17.77
N SER A 45 45.08 5.99 17.36
CA SER A 45 45.68 7.28 17.72
C SER A 45 45.60 7.55 19.23
N THR A 46 46.53 8.36 19.76
CA THR A 46 46.51 8.75 21.19
C THR A 46 45.17 9.39 21.58
N THR A 47 44.62 10.25 20.73
CA THR A 47 43.31 10.90 20.96
C THR A 47 42.16 9.88 21.02
N ASP A 48 42.20 8.83 20.21
CA ASP A 48 41.18 7.77 20.26
C ASP A 48 41.31 6.90 21.52
N LYS A 49 42.55 6.62 21.97
CA LYS A 49 42.81 5.90 23.22
C LYS A 49 42.34 6.70 24.42
N ASP A 50 42.69 7.99 24.50
CA ASP A 50 42.30 8.88 25.59
C ASP A 50 40.78 8.97 25.70
N TRP A 51 40.09 9.20 24.57
CA TRP A 51 38.64 9.22 24.52
C TRP A 51 38.02 7.89 25.02
N PHE A 52 38.55 6.75 24.59
CA PHE A 52 38.03 5.45 25.03
C PHE A 52 38.20 5.24 26.54
N MET A 53 39.37 5.56 27.09
CA MET A 53 39.65 5.44 28.53
C MET A 53 38.74 6.36 29.34
N GLU A 54 38.54 7.61 28.91
CA GLU A 54 37.61 8.55 29.54
C GLU A 54 36.16 8.06 29.50
N ALA A 55 35.72 7.52 28.35
CA ALA A 55 34.39 6.96 28.19
C ALA A 55 34.17 5.77 29.14
N ILE A 56 35.11 4.81 29.20
CA ILE A 56 35.03 3.65 30.10
C ILE A 56 34.98 4.08 31.58
N ASN A 57 35.82 5.04 31.98
CA ASN A 57 35.80 5.56 33.34
C ASN A 57 34.48 6.27 33.68
N SER A 58 33.92 7.04 32.74
CA SER A 58 32.61 7.68 32.88
C SER A 58 31.47 6.65 32.98
N MET A 59 31.54 5.57 32.19
CA MET A 59 30.58 4.47 32.25
C MET A 59 30.66 3.73 33.60
N ARG A 60 31.87 3.49 34.13
CA ARG A 60 32.08 2.89 35.46
C ARG A 60 31.51 3.77 36.57
N ALA A 61 31.77 5.09 36.52
CA ALA A 61 31.21 6.05 37.47
C ALA A 61 29.67 6.08 37.45
N ASN A 62 29.09 5.87 36.26
CA ASN A 62 27.65 5.74 36.07
C ASN A 62 27.09 4.35 36.38
N LYS A 63 27.89 3.45 37.00
CA LYS A 63 27.51 2.09 37.37
C LYS A 63 27.05 1.22 36.19
N LEU A 64 27.53 1.52 34.98
CA LEU A 64 27.33 0.64 33.83
C LEU A 64 28.22 -0.60 33.98
N ARG A 65 27.67 -1.73 33.52
CA ARG A 65 28.33 -3.03 33.61
C ARG A 65 29.30 -3.22 32.46
N THR A 66 30.38 -3.97 32.72
CA THR A 66 31.29 -4.49 31.69
C THR A 66 30.54 -5.23 30.58
N HIS A 67 29.53 -6.03 30.95
CA HIS A 67 28.59 -6.68 30.03
C HIS A 67 27.17 -6.08 30.10
N PRO A 68 26.59 -5.62 28.98
CA PRO A 68 27.17 -5.58 27.64
C PRO A 68 27.96 -4.28 27.35
N HIS A 69 27.92 -3.26 28.21
CA HIS A 69 28.25 -1.90 27.77
C HIS A 69 29.72 -1.67 27.39
N PHE A 70 30.67 -2.14 28.19
CA PHE A 70 32.09 -1.83 27.95
C PHE A 70 32.59 -2.59 26.72
N ILE A 71 32.20 -3.86 26.61
CA ILE A 71 32.57 -4.70 25.48
C ILE A 71 31.96 -4.19 24.17
N LEU A 72 30.69 -3.74 24.20
CA LEU A 72 30.05 -3.11 23.05
C LEU A 72 30.76 -1.83 22.61
N LEU A 73 31.23 -1.00 23.55
CA LEU A 73 32.00 0.20 23.19
C LEU A 73 33.35 -0.14 22.55
N ALA A 74 34.02 -1.16 23.07
CA ALA A 74 35.30 -1.64 22.56
C ALA A 74 35.17 -2.14 21.11
N GLU A 75 34.17 -2.97 20.87
CA GLU A 75 33.85 -3.49 19.53
C GLU A 75 33.42 -2.38 18.57
N ALA A 76 32.66 -1.39 19.06
CA ALA A 76 32.20 -0.29 18.23
C ALA A 76 33.38 0.60 17.82
N LEU A 77 34.32 0.86 18.74
CA LEU A 77 35.54 1.59 18.45
C LEU A 77 36.43 0.82 17.45
N GLN A 78 36.65 -0.47 17.70
CA GLN A 78 37.42 -1.32 16.80
C GLN A 78 36.81 -1.36 15.39
N SER A 79 35.49 -1.55 15.28
CA SER A 79 34.78 -1.56 14.00
C SER A 79 34.87 -0.19 13.30
N CYS A 80 34.73 0.91 14.05
CA CYS A 80 34.84 2.26 13.53
C CYS A 80 36.23 2.55 12.95
N LEU A 81 37.29 2.20 13.70
CA LEU A 81 38.67 2.48 13.32
C LEU A 81 39.18 1.54 12.22
N THR A 82 38.74 0.28 12.21
CA THR A 82 39.06 -0.65 11.12
C THR A 82 38.45 -0.20 9.79
N SER A 83 37.25 0.40 9.84
CA SER A 83 36.58 1.00 8.67
C SER A 83 36.92 2.49 8.46
N GLN A 84 37.92 3.05 9.15
CA GLN A 84 38.17 4.50 9.15
C GLN A 84 38.45 5.09 7.77
N SER A 85 39.10 4.35 6.86
CA SER A 85 39.35 4.79 5.48
C SER A 85 38.06 5.04 4.68
N GLN A 86 36.95 4.48 5.15
CA GLN A 86 35.63 4.57 4.54
C GLN A 86 34.74 5.63 5.20
N LEU A 87 35.18 6.21 6.32
CA LEU A 87 34.42 7.16 7.15
C LEU A 87 35.09 8.54 7.16
N SER A 88 34.28 9.59 7.11
CA SER A 88 34.76 10.96 7.33
C SER A 88 35.01 11.24 8.81
N GLN A 89 35.93 12.16 9.09
CA GLN A 89 36.20 12.64 10.46
C GLN A 89 34.93 13.21 11.14
N GLN A 90 34.03 13.81 10.36
CA GLN A 90 32.74 14.28 10.88
C GLN A 90 31.88 13.14 11.40
N GLN A 91 31.82 12.00 10.70
CA GLN A 91 31.04 10.83 11.11
C GLN A 91 31.56 10.23 12.41
N ILE A 92 32.87 10.06 12.51
CA ILE A 92 33.53 9.51 13.71
C ILE A 92 33.29 10.44 14.90
N ARG A 93 33.50 11.75 14.72
CA ARG A 93 33.26 12.75 15.78
C ARG A 93 31.80 12.79 16.22
N ALA A 94 30.86 12.73 15.27
CA ALA A 94 29.43 12.75 15.56
C ALA A 94 28.98 11.49 16.34
N TRP A 95 29.54 10.33 16.00
CA TRP A 95 29.35 9.08 16.73
C TRP A 95 29.87 9.18 18.18
N LYS A 96 31.14 9.57 18.36
CA LYS A 96 31.73 9.76 19.70
C LYS A 96 30.93 10.74 20.56
N THR A 97 30.57 11.89 19.99
CA THR A 97 29.74 12.91 20.67
C THR A 97 28.38 12.34 21.09
N THR A 98 27.78 11.46 20.27
CA THR A 98 26.53 10.79 20.61
C THR A 98 26.71 9.85 21.80
N VAL A 99 27.78 9.04 21.80
CA VAL A 99 28.13 8.15 22.91
C VAL A 99 28.37 8.95 24.21
N ASP A 100 29.19 10.00 24.18
CA ASP A 100 29.52 10.82 25.36
C ASP A 100 28.28 11.45 26.00
N LYS A 101 27.38 11.98 25.16
CA LYS A 101 26.11 12.54 25.60
C LYS A 101 25.19 11.48 26.22
N LEU A 102 25.18 10.25 25.71
CA LEU A 102 24.39 9.15 26.27
C LEU A 102 24.92 8.68 27.62
N ILE A 103 26.25 8.60 27.76
CA ILE A 103 26.92 8.29 29.02
C ILE A 103 26.63 9.39 30.05
N SER A 104 26.88 10.66 29.73
CA SER A 104 26.66 11.79 30.65
C SER A 104 25.21 11.95 31.09
N LYS A 105 24.23 11.72 30.20
CA LYS A 105 22.79 11.71 30.52
C LYS A 105 22.33 10.42 31.22
N LYS A 106 23.22 9.47 31.51
CA LYS A 106 22.91 8.17 32.17
C LYS A 106 21.84 7.35 31.44
N GLN A 107 21.84 7.42 30.10
CA GLN A 107 20.87 6.72 29.25
C GLN A 107 21.40 5.34 28.83
N SER A 108 21.39 4.38 29.75
CA SER A 108 21.95 3.04 29.51
C SER A 108 21.28 2.28 28.36
N ARG A 109 19.94 2.22 28.31
CA ARG A 109 19.22 1.50 27.25
C ARG A 109 19.47 2.09 25.85
N PRO A 110 19.35 3.42 25.63
CA PRO A 110 19.70 4.00 24.34
C PRO A 110 21.18 3.87 23.98
N LEU A 111 22.09 3.91 24.97
CA LEU A 111 23.51 3.65 24.76
C LEU A 111 23.75 2.25 24.21
N THR A 112 23.18 1.21 24.83
CA THR A 112 23.28 -0.17 24.35
C THR A 112 22.81 -0.28 22.89
N ALA A 113 21.62 0.25 22.58
CA ALA A 113 21.07 0.18 21.22
C ALA A 113 21.95 0.92 20.17
N VAL A 114 22.56 2.04 20.55
CA VAL A 114 23.48 2.77 19.67
C VAL A 114 24.76 1.98 19.45
N LEU A 115 25.34 1.38 20.49
CA LEU A 115 26.58 0.61 20.36
C LEU A 115 26.37 -0.69 19.55
N GLU A 116 25.27 -1.40 19.78
CA GLU A 116 24.89 -2.57 18.97
C GLU A 116 24.73 -2.22 17.49
N CYS A 117 24.02 -1.12 17.20
CA CYS A 117 23.89 -0.59 15.84
C CYS A 117 25.25 -0.19 15.25
N SER A 118 26.13 0.42 16.05
CA SER A 118 27.47 0.86 15.61
C SER A 118 28.33 -0.32 15.16
N ASN A 119 28.32 -1.43 15.91
CA ASN A 119 29.10 -2.63 15.60
C ASN A 119 28.81 -3.16 14.19
N THR A 120 27.53 -3.24 13.83
CA THR A 120 27.11 -3.80 12.53
C THR A 120 27.11 -2.77 11.42
N LEU A 121 26.86 -1.48 11.73
CA LEU A 121 26.83 -0.41 10.75
C LEU A 121 28.22 -0.13 10.17
N PHE A 122 29.24 0.00 11.02
CA PHE A 122 30.59 0.32 10.56
C PHE A 122 31.23 -0.81 9.75
N LYS A 123 30.89 -2.06 10.07
CA LYS A 123 31.49 -3.24 9.43
C LYS A 123 30.74 -3.66 8.16
N ASP A 124 29.42 -3.75 8.25
CA ASP A 124 28.60 -4.44 7.26
C ASP A 124 27.53 -3.52 6.62
N GLY A 125 27.47 -2.23 7.02
CA GLY A 125 26.41 -1.32 6.59
C GLY A 125 25.03 -1.68 7.16
N ILE A 126 24.98 -2.52 8.19
CA ILE A 126 23.73 -3.03 8.77
C ILE A 126 23.28 -2.09 9.91
N LEU A 127 22.12 -1.46 9.73
CA LEU A 127 21.50 -0.60 10.75
C LEU A 127 20.71 -1.41 11.79
N TYR A 128 20.11 -2.52 11.35
CA TYR A 128 19.27 -3.39 12.18
C TYR A 128 19.37 -4.83 11.71
N ALA A 129 19.52 -5.77 12.65
CA ALA A 129 19.48 -7.20 12.39
C ALA A 129 18.95 -7.95 13.62
N GLU A 130 17.66 -8.30 13.61
CA GLU A 130 17.03 -9.08 14.68
C GLU A 130 15.90 -9.94 14.10
N GLY A 131 15.77 -11.16 14.62
CA GLY A 131 14.80 -12.15 14.13
C GLY A 131 15.04 -12.48 12.65
N ALA A 132 13.99 -12.35 11.83
CA ALA A 132 14.04 -12.65 10.41
C ALA A 132 14.39 -11.44 9.53
N PHE A 133 14.52 -10.23 10.08
CA PHE A 133 14.66 -9.00 9.30
C PHE A 133 16.03 -8.35 9.48
N ARG A 134 16.59 -7.87 8.38
CA ARG A 134 17.83 -7.09 8.36
C ARG A 134 17.65 -5.85 7.49
N TYR A 135 18.14 -4.71 7.95
CA TYR A 135 18.13 -3.46 7.19
C TYR A 135 19.55 -2.95 6.99
N LEU A 136 19.88 -2.74 5.72
CA LEU A 136 21.20 -2.34 5.25
C LEU A 136 21.12 -0.99 4.54
N VAL A 137 22.13 -0.17 4.77
CA VAL A 137 22.40 1.03 3.97
C VAL A 137 23.59 0.75 3.06
N TYR A 138 23.45 1.10 1.79
CA TYR A 138 24.54 1.00 0.82
C TYR A 138 25.24 2.35 0.69
N GLY A 139 26.57 2.32 0.81
CA GLY A 139 27.41 3.50 0.87
C GLY A 139 27.53 4.07 2.28
N ASN A 140 28.43 5.05 2.44
CA ASN A 140 28.80 5.59 3.75
C ASN A 140 28.16 6.95 4.04
N SER A 141 26.96 7.20 3.50
CA SER A 141 26.24 8.48 3.67
C SER A 141 25.35 8.44 4.92
N PHE A 142 25.95 8.26 6.08
CA PHE A 142 25.25 8.27 7.37
C PHE A 142 25.94 9.12 8.42
N VAL A 143 25.21 9.77 9.32
CA VAL A 143 25.76 10.55 10.43
C VAL A 143 24.97 10.27 11.70
N PHE A 144 25.65 9.93 12.79
CA PHE A 144 25.02 9.82 14.11
C PHE A 144 24.60 11.20 14.61
N HIS A 145 23.42 11.30 15.22
CA HIS A 145 22.95 12.53 15.84
C HIS A 145 22.30 12.23 17.18
N PHE A 146 22.29 13.25 18.04
CA PHE A 146 21.58 13.19 19.31
C PHE A 146 21.11 14.58 19.75
N ASP A 147 19.82 14.81 19.55
CA ASP A 147 19.06 15.95 20.04
C ASP A 147 18.41 15.61 21.40
N SER A 148 17.24 14.95 21.35
CA SER A 148 16.50 14.34 22.44
C SER A 148 16.50 12.81 22.35
N VAL A 149 16.62 12.25 21.14
CA VAL A 149 16.64 10.80 20.88
C VAL A 149 17.83 10.47 19.99
N PRO A 150 18.70 9.51 20.35
CA PRO A 150 19.82 9.17 19.50
C PRO A 150 19.35 8.47 18.23
N GLY A 151 20.01 8.76 17.11
CA GLY A 151 19.70 8.14 15.84
C GLY A 151 20.84 8.27 14.83
N VAL A 152 20.60 7.69 13.66
CA VAL A 152 21.49 7.72 12.51
C VAL A 152 20.72 8.35 11.36
N HIS A 153 21.19 9.48 10.86
CA HIS A 153 20.64 10.12 9.68
C HIS A 153 21.35 9.58 8.45
N ILE A 154 20.60 8.95 7.55
CA ILE A 154 21.06 8.48 6.26
C ILE A 154 20.62 9.48 5.19
N THR A 155 21.54 9.90 4.33
CA THR A 155 21.30 10.94 3.33
C THR A 155 21.59 10.42 1.92
N GLN A 156 20.60 10.48 1.03
CA GLN A 156 20.73 10.13 -0.38
C GLN A 156 21.36 8.75 -0.65
N ALA A 157 21.05 7.76 0.20
CA ALA A 157 21.61 6.41 0.10
C ALA A 157 20.56 5.38 -0.32
N ALA A 158 20.98 4.20 -0.77
CA ALA A 158 20.06 3.09 -0.96
C ALA A 158 19.85 2.34 0.37
N LEU A 159 18.59 2.21 0.78
CA LEU A 159 18.18 1.46 1.97
C LEU A 159 17.50 0.17 1.52
N SER A 160 17.92 -0.98 2.06
CA SER A 160 17.27 -2.26 1.79
C SER A 160 16.93 -3.00 3.07
N GLY A 161 15.66 -3.29 3.25
CA GLY A 161 15.18 -4.27 4.23
C GLY A 161 15.04 -5.62 3.55
N LYS A 162 15.52 -6.70 4.16
CA LYS A 162 15.43 -8.07 3.63
C LYS A 162 14.98 -9.04 4.72
N ASN A 163 14.33 -10.12 4.32
CA ASN A 163 14.16 -11.29 5.17
C ASN A 163 15.07 -12.45 4.74
N ASN A 164 15.01 -13.57 5.48
CA ASN A 164 15.73 -14.80 5.15
C ASN A 164 15.22 -15.49 3.86
N SER A 165 14.13 -15.01 3.26
CA SER A 165 13.43 -15.59 2.11
C SER A 165 13.55 -14.71 0.85
N GLU A 166 14.63 -13.93 0.76
CA GLU A 166 14.98 -13.02 -0.35
C GLU A 166 13.99 -11.88 -0.68
N ASP A 167 12.82 -11.82 -0.04
CA ASP A 167 11.90 -10.69 -0.21
C ASP A 167 12.49 -9.43 0.45
N SER A 168 12.24 -8.28 -0.19
CA SER A 168 12.85 -7.03 0.22
C SER A 168 11.93 -5.82 0.08
N ILE A 169 12.27 -4.79 0.86
CA ILE A 169 11.92 -3.40 0.62
C ILE A 169 13.21 -2.73 0.15
N HIS A 170 13.13 -1.95 -0.92
CA HIS A 170 14.27 -1.20 -1.45
C HIS A 170 13.87 0.26 -1.67
N VAL A 171 14.47 1.18 -0.92
CA VAL A 171 14.25 2.62 -1.10
C VAL A 171 15.54 3.24 -1.63
N GLN A 172 15.48 3.79 -2.84
CA GLN A 172 16.57 4.52 -3.48
C GLN A 172 16.62 5.96 -2.98
N GLN A 173 17.82 6.56 -2.94
CA GLN A 173 18.01 7.96 -2.57
C GLN A 173 17.28 8.36 -1.26
N ALA A 174 17.28 7.44 -0.29
CA ALA A 174 16.61 7.60 0.98
C ALA A 174 17.25 8.72 1.79
N ASP A 175 16.41 9.60 2.31
CA ASP A 175 16.72 10.60 3.33
C ASP A 175 15.89 10.28 4.56
N VAL A 176 16.53 9.64 5.55
CA VAL A 176 15.84 8.89 6.59
C VAL A 176 16.63 8.86 7.90
N TRP A 177 15.91 9.00 9.00
CA TRP A 177 16.45 8.82 10.35
C TRP A 177 16.12 7.41 10.85
N PHE A 178 17.14 6.65 11.20
CA PHE A 178 17.00 5.40 11.93
C PHE A 178 17.18 5.64 13.43
N TYR A 179 16.24 5.11 14.23
CA TYR A 179 16.24 5.20 15.69
C TYR A 179 16.46 3.80 16.30
N PRO A 180 17.69 3.43 16.70
CA PRO A 180 18.02 2.08 17.13
C PRO A 180 17.14 1.56 18.28
N LEU A 181 16.87 2.42 19.28
CA LEU A 181 16.13 2.04 20.49
C LEU A 181 14.72 1.49 20.20
N ASN A 182 14.03 2.04 19.19
CA ASN A 182 12.67 1.63 18.84
C ASN A 182 12.61 0.86 17.50
N SER A 183 13.75 0.65 16.85
CA SER A 183 13.86 -0.07 15.58
C SER A 183 12.99 0.54 14.46
N LYS A 184 12.88 1.88 14.43
CA LYS A 184 12.07 2.59 13.42
C LYS A 184 12.91 3.51 12.55
N PHE A 185 12.53 3.56 11.29
CA PHE A 185 12.97 4.56 10.33
C PHE A 185 11.88 5.63 10.17
N LYS A 186 12.27 6.90 10.12
CA LYS A 186 11.40 8.01 9.73
C LYS A 186 12.04 8.74 8.56
N GLY A 187 11.42 8.67 7.40
CA GLY A 187 11.93 9.25 6.17
C GLY A 187 11.19 10.52 5.74
N ILE A 188 11.92 11.39 5.07
CA ILE A 188 11.41 12.64 4.48
C ILE A 188 11.52 12.67 2.95
N ALA A 189 12.36 11.82 2.37
CA ALA A 189 12.50 11.64 0.94
C ALA A 189 13.01 10.24 0.61
N GLY A 190 12.66 9.75 -0.57
CA GLY A 190 13.17 8.49 -1.11
C GLY A 190 12.34 8.05 -2.31
N ARG A 191 12.84 7.08 -3.07
CA ARG A 191 12.13 6.51 -4.21
C ARG A 191 11.94 5.01 -4.02
N LEU A 192 10.69 4.56 -4.06
CA LEU A 192 10.32 3.16 -3.99
C LEU A 192 10.02 2.65 -5.41
N PRO A 193 10.90 1.84 -6.03
CA PRO A 193 10.62 1.20 -7.31
C PRO A 193 9.57 0.09 -7.16
N TRP A 194 8.90 -0.23 -8.27
CA TRP A 194 7.86 -1.26 -8.35
C TRP A 194 8.37 -2.61 -8.90
N ASN A 195 9.69 -2.76 -9.01
CA ASN A 195 10.38 -3.92 -9.59
C ASN A 195 10.02 -5.25 -8.91
N LYS A 196 9.69 -5.23 -7.60
CA LYS A 196 9.20 -6.38 -6.84
C LYS A 196 7.97 -7.06 -7.46
N SER A 197 7.15 -6.31 -8.19
CA SER A 197 5.98 -6.84 -8.90
C SER A 197 6.22 -6.97 -10.42
N GLY A 198 7.48 -7.02 -10.87
CA GLY A 198 7.84 -7.14 -12.28
C GLY A 198 7.62 -5.87 -13.11
N ASN A 199 7.42 -4.70 -12.48
CA ASN A 199 7.25 -3.43 -13.18
C ASN A 199 8.45 -2.51 -12.92
N ASP A 200 9.36 -2.45 -13.89
CA ASP A 200 10.61 -1.68 -13.83
C ASP A 200 10.44 -0.17 -14.10
N LYS A 201 9.33 0.23 -14.73
CA LYS A 201 9.03 1.63 -15.08
C LYS A 201 8.32 2.40 -13.98
N ALA A 202 7.59 1.69 -13.12
CA ALA A 202 6.81 2.30 -12.06
C ALA A 202 7.63 2.55 -10.80
N TYR A 203 7.34 3.67 -10.14
CA TYR A 203 7.93 4.02 -8.86
C TYR A 203 7.02 4.99 -8.09
N ALA A 204 7.31 5.16 -6.80
CA ALA A 204 6.74 6.21 -5.98
C ALA A 204 7.83 7.05 -5.32
N ASP A 205 7.75 8.37 -5.46
CA ASP A 205 8.53 9.28 -4.64
C ASP A 205 7.85 9.43 -3.28
N LEU A 206 8.56 8.99 -2.24
CA LEU A 206 8.15 9.05 -0.84
C LEU A 206 8.52 10.41 -0.25
N TYR A 207 7.64 10.96 0.58
CA TYR A 207 7.93 12.16 1.38
C TYR A 207 7.95 11.76 2.85
N ARG A 208 6.80 11.80 3.53
CA ARG A 208 6.70 11.35 4.92
C ARG A 208 6.40 9.86 4.96
N TYR A 209 7.39 9.07 5.32
CA TYR A 209 7.25 7.61 5.46
C TYR A 209 7.90 7.06 6.72
N THR A 210 7.42 5.91 7.17
CA THR A 210 7.96 5.18 8.31
C THR A 210 8.23 3.75 7.88
N ILE A 211 9.34 3.18 8.35
CA ILE A 211 9.61 1.75 8.27
C ILE A 211 9.74 1.20 9.68
N ASP A 212 8.96 0.17 10.00
CA ASP A 212 9.08 -0.59 11.23
C ASP A 212 9.97 -1.82 10.97
N ALA A 213 11.21 -1.77 11.48
CA ALA A 213 12.23 -2.75 11.15
C ALA A 213 11.91 -4.16 11.71
N ARG A 214 11.14 -4.22 12.79
CA ARG A 214 10.74 -5.48 13.45
C ARG A 214 9.68 -6.24 12.66
N SER A 215 8.84 -5.50 11.92
CA SER A 215 7.69 -6.07 11.21
C SER A 215 7.83 -6.07 9.68
N GLY A 216 8.87 -5.42 9.15
CA GLY A 216 9.08 -5.37 7.70
C GLY A 216 8.09 -4.47 6.97
N ASN A 217 7.44 -3.52 7.67
CA ASN A 217 6.37 -2.69 7.12
C ASN A 217 6.88 -1.28 6.79
N LEU A 218 6.64 -0.82 5.55
CA LEU A 218 6.80 0.57 5.12
C LEU A 218 5.43 1.19 4.89
N THR A 219 5.22 2.39 5.43
CA THR A 219 4.01 3.18 5.20
C THR A 219 4.39 4.62 4.85
N ALA A 220 3.73 5.20 3.86
CA ALA A 220 3.86 6.61 3.53
C ALA A 220 2.48 7.24 3.36
N ASP A 221 2.17 8.24 4.18
CA ASP A 221 0.91 8.99 4.09
C ASP A 221 0.92 10.02 2.96
N SER A 222 2.12 10.36 2.48
CA SER A 222 2.36 11.31 1.40
C SER A 222 3.42 10.75 0.47
N ALA A 223 2.96 10.28 -0.69
CA ALA A 223 3.80 9.85 -1.78
C ALA A 223 3.20 10.29 -3.11
N TYR A 224 4.00 10.24 -4.16
CA TYR A 224 3.54 10.45 -5.51
C TYR A 224 3.94 9.27 -6.38
N PHE A 225 2.96 8.58 -6.94
CA PHE A 225 3.14 7.45 -7.83
C PHE A 225 3.20 7.88 -9.29
N GLN A 226 4.06 7.24 -10.07
CA GLN A 226 4.18 7.44 -11.51
C GLN A 226 4.71 6.18 -12.21
N GLY A 227 4.39 6.02 -13.50
CA GLY A 227 5.23 5.25 -14.42
C GLY A 227 4.75 3.85 -14.78
N ASN A 228 3.50 3.50 -14.52
CA ASN A 228 2.91 2.27 -15.08
C ASN A 228 2.10 2.54 -16.36
N SER A 229 1.59 1.48 -16.99
CA SER A 229 0.76 1.54 -18.21
C SER A 229 -0.52 2.37 -18.03
N TYR A 230 -1.07 2.40 -16.82
CA TYR A 230 -2.35 3.03 -16.50
C TYR A 230 -2.21 4.52 -16.11
N VAL A 231 -1.14 4.86 -15.38
CA VAL A 231 -0.94 6.14 -14.69
C VAL A 231 0.29 6.83 -15.28
N LYS A 232 0.04 7.60 -16.34
CA LYS A 232 1.06 8.35 -17.08
C LYS A 232 1.46 9.65 -16.38
N THR A 233 0.55 10.23 -15.60
CA THR A 233 0.77 11.47 -14.83
C THR A 233 1.03 11.17 -13.37
N ARG A 234 1.78 12.04 -12.70
CA ARG A 234 2.12 11.89 -11.28
C ARG A 234 0.86 12.01 -10.41
N GLN A 235 0.59 11.00 -9.57
CA GLN A 235 -0.61 10.96 -8.73
C GLN A 235 -0.27 10.97 -7.24
N PRO A 236 -0.80 11.91 -6.43
CA PRO A 236 -0.60 11.92 -5.00
C PRO A 236 -1.42 10.83 -4.32
N GLY A 237 -0.84 10.19 -3.30
CA GLY A 237 -1.51 9.12 -2.60
C GLY A 237 -0.74 8.59 -1.40
N LYS A 238 -1.18 7.43 -0.93
CA LYS A 238 -0.58 6.69 0.18
C LYS A 238 0.10 5.43 -0.34
N ILE A 239 1.18 5.04 0.31
CA ILE A 239 1.93 3.81 0.01
C ILE A 239 1.94 2.89 1.22
N ILE A 240 1.77 1.61 0.96
CA ILE A 240 2.09 0.53 1.90
C ILE A 240 2.97 -0.46 1.15
N ASP A 241 4.13 -0.78 1.72
CA ASP A 241 4.96 -1.90 1.28
C ASP A 241 5.30 -2.79 2.48
N LYS A 242 5.50 -4.08 2.21
CA LYS A 242 5.75 -5.06 3.25
C LYS A 242 6.69 -6.14 2.74
N ILE A 243 7.64 -6.52 3.59
CA ILE A 243 8.40 -7.76 3.42
C ILE A 243 7.48 -8.92 3.85
N ILE A 244 7.09 -9.75 2.88
CA ILE A 244 6.25 -10.93 3.09
C ILE A 244 7.10 -12.19 3.14
N HIS A 245 6.62 -13.21 3.85
CA HIS A 245 7.23 -14.54 3.81
C HIS A 245 6.83 -15.27 2.51
N GLU A 246 7.63 -16.26 2.09
CA GLU A 246 7.37 -17.11 0.91
C GLU A 246 5.92 -17.65 0.87
N ASN A 247 5.39 -17.84 -0.34
CA ASN A 247 4.06 -18.41 -0.67
C ASN A 247 2.84 -17.47 -0.60
N GLN A 248 3.02 -16.15 -0.56
CA GLN A 248 1.90 -15.20 -0.69
C GLN A 248 1.88 -14.51 -2.05
N VAL A 249 0.67 -14.22 -2.55
CA VAL A 249 0.48 -13.44 -3.78
C VAL A 249 1.15 -12.08 -3.61
N LEU A 250 2.09 -11.75 -4.51
CA LEU A 250 2.79 -10.48 -4.57
C LEU A 250 1.80 -9.34 -4.88
N THR A 251 1.24 -8.78 -3.82
CA THR A 251 0.28 -7.66 -3.88
C THR A 251 0.89 -6.36 -3.36
N TYR A 252 2.19 -6.36 -3.07
CA TYR A 252 2.98 -5.23 -2.61
C TYR A 252 4.08 -4.89 -3.62
N PRO A 253 4.51 -3.62 -3.70
CA PRO A 253 3.95 -2.48 -2.97
C PRO A 253 2.52 -2.13 -3.38
N ARG A 254 1.83 -1.34 -2.54
CA ARG A 254 0.46 -0.87 -2.74
C ARG A 254 0.42 0.65 -2.74
N PHE A 255 -0.21 1.23 -3.75
CA PHE A 255 -0.52 2.66 -3.82
C PHE A 255 -2.02 2.88 -3.79
N GLU A 256 -2.50 3.89 -3.07
CA GLU A 256 -3.89 4.35 -3.11
C GLU A 256 -3.94 5.85 -3.41
N SER A 257 -4.71 6.27 -4.40
CA SER A 257 -4.85 7.68 -4.76
C SER A 257 -5.59 8.48 -3.70
N ASN A 258 -5.11 9.69 -3.40
CA ASN A 258 -5.81 10.59 -2.46
C ASN A 258 -7.15 11.07 -3.02
N SER A 259 -7.18 11.40 -4.31
CA SER A 259 -8.42 11.76 -5.00
C SER A 259 -9.26 10.51 -5.23
N LYS A 260 -10.56 10.62 -4.95
CA LYS A 260 -11.56 9.59 -5.28
C LYS A 260 -12.14 9.78 -6.69
N ARG A 261 -11.59 10.72 -7.47
CA ARG A 261 -12.07 11.10 -8.80
C ARG A 261 -10.90 11.53 -9.70
N VAL A 262 -9.94 10.62 -9.87
CA VAL A 262 -8.84 10.80 -10.82
C VAL A 262 -9.37 10.51 -12.23
N GLN A 263 -9.07 11.37 -13.19
CA GLN A 263 -9.34 11.13 -14.60
C GLN A 263 -8.07 10.62 -15.27
N LEU A 264 -8.13 9.41 -15.81
CA LEU A 264 -7.03 8.78 -16.53
C LEU A 264 -7.49 8.47 -17.96
N ASN A 265 -6.93 9.19 -18.92
CA ASN A 265 -7.28 9.03 -20.33
C ASN A 265 -6.41 7.96 -20.98
N SER A 266 -7.02 7.13 -21.83
CA SER A 266 -6.32 6.08 -22.58
C SER A 266 -5.48 5.17 -21.67
N ILE A 267 -6.11 4.64 -20.62
CA ILE A 267 -5.53 3.60 -19.75
C ILE A 267 -5.31 2.29 -20.52
N TYR A 268 -6.14 2.08 -21.55
CA TYR A 268 -5.96 1.18 -22.67
C TYR A 268 -6.34 1.94 -23.96
N PRO A 269 -6.01 1.42 -25.15
CA PRO A 269 -6.48 2.01 -26.40
C PRO A 269 -7.99 2.24 -26.38
N GLU A 270 -8.40 3.51 -26.52
CA GLU A 270 -9.81 3.95 -26.51
C GLU A 270 -10.59 3.59 -25.22
N VAL A 271 -9.90 3.44 -24.08
CA VAL A 271 -10.54 3.28 -22.77
C VAL A 271 -10.07 4.38 -21.83
N ASP A 272 -11.03 5.17 -21.34
CA ASP A 272 -10.80 6.16 -20.29
C ASP A 272 -11.34 5.66 -18.95
N TYR A 273 -10.76 6.16 -17.87
CA TYR A 273 -11.14 5.85 -16.49
C TYR A 273 -11.37 7.12 -15.65
N GLU A 274 -12.36 7.06 -14.78
CA GLU A 274 -12.68 8.09 -13.78
C GLU A 274 -12.95 7.43 -12.42
N GLY A 275 -12.23 7.82 -11.37
CA GLY A 275 -12.45 7.30 -10.01
C GLY A 275 -11.19 7.35 -9.14
N GLY A 276 -11.29 6.88 -7.90
CA GLY A 276 -10.10 6.62 -7.06
C GLY A 276 -9.50 5.28 -7.44
N PHE A 277 -8.19 5.09 -7.32
CA PHE A 277 -7.59 3.82 -7.69
C PHE A 277 -6.54 3.34 -6.69
N THR A 278 -6.37 2.02 -6.66
CA THR A 278 -5.29 1.34 -5.96
C THR A 278 -4.45 0.56 -6.96
N ILE A 279 -3.13 0.63 -6.84
CA ILE A 279 -2.21 -0.29 -7.51
C ILE A 279 -1.78 -1.32 -6.47
N ARG A 280 -1.94 -2.62 -6.75
CA ARG A 280 -1.57 -3.73 -5.86
C ARG A 280 -0.63 -4.66 -6.60
N GLY A 281 0.68 -4.51 -6.38
CA GLY A 281 1.66 -5.11 -7.30
C GLY A 281 1.42 -4.58 -8.72
N ASP A 282 1.20 -5.47 -9.68
CA ASP A 282 0.90 -5.12 -11.09
C ASP A 282 -0.58 -4.81 -11.37
N ASN A 283 -1.47 -5.13 -10.43
CA ASN A 283 -2.92 -5.04 -10.63
C ASN A 283 -3.44 -3.63 -10.34
N PHE A 284 -4.23 -3.09 -11.26
CA PHE A 284 -4.96 -1.84 -11.07
C PHE A 284 -6.38 -2.14 -10.58
N VAL A 285 -6.77 -1.47 -9.49
CA VAL A 285 -8.12 -1.58 -8.92
C VAL A 285 -8.73 -0.20 -8.89
N GLY A 286 -9.71 0.05 -9.75
CA GLY A 286 -10.51 1.27 -9.69
C GLY A 286 -11.60 1.15 -8.65
N PHE A 287 -11.75 2.13 -7.77
CA PHE A 287 -12.76 2.17 -6.73
C PHE A 287 -13.55 3.50 -6.73
N GLY A 288 -14.77 3.43 -6.21
CA GLY A 288 -15.63 4.58 -6.02
C GLY A 288 -16.45 4.48 -4.74
N THR A 289 -17.17 5.54 -4.44
CA THR A 289 -18.16 5.58 -3.35
C THR A 289 -19.57 5.46 -3.92
N ALA A 290 -20.58 5.29 -3.05
CA ALA A 290 -21.97 5.28 -3.49
C ALA A 290 -22.40 6.61 -4.16
N LEU A 291 -21.85 7.75 -3.70
CA LEU A 291 -22.15 9.08 -4.26
C LEU A 291 -21.29 9.43 -5.47
N GLN A 292 -20.09 8.85 -5.55
CA GLN A 292 -19.10 9.10 -6.60
C GLN A 292 -18.49 7.75 -7.01
N PRO A 293 -19.19 6.95 -7.82
CA PRO A 293 -18.70 5.66 -8.26
C PRO A 293 -17.52 5.83 -9.23
N SER A 294 -16.74 4.77 -9.41
CA SER A 294 -15.77 4.74 -10.50
C SER A 294 -16.45 4.38 -11.81
N ALA A 295 -15.85 4.78 -12.91
CA ALA A 295 -16.34 4.50 -14.24
C ALA A 295 -15.21 4.25 -15.23
N ILE A 296 -15.51 3.44 -16.23
CA ILE A 296 -14.75 3.40 -17.49
C ILE A 296 -15.64 3.81 -18.64
N VAL A 297 -15.03 4.39 -19.66
CA VAL A 297 -15.67 4.70 -20.93
C VAL A 297 -14.89 4.03 -22.04
N LEU A 298 -15.50 3.04 -22.69
CA LEU A 298 -15.00 2.46 -23.92
C LEU A 298 -15.47 3.34 -25.07
N LYS A 299 -14.54 3.76 -25.92
CA LYS A 299 -14.82 4.52 -27.13
C LYS A 299 -14.86 3.61 -28.34
N ARG A 300 -15.64 4.04 -29.34
CA ARG A 300 -15.68 3.49 -30.69
C ARG A 300 -15.56 4.67 -31.64
N GLN A 301 -14.57 4.64 -32.54
CA GLN A 301 -14.28 5.77 -33.43
C GLN A 301 -14.10 7.10 -32.65
N ASN A 302 -13.36 7.04 -31.53
CA ASN A 302 -13.14 8.14 -30.59
C ASN A 302 -14.39 8.74 -29.90
N LYS A 303 -15.60 8.19 -30.11
CA LYS A 303 -16.82 8.61 -29.40
C LYS A 303 -17.16 7.65 -28.25
N PRO A 304 -17.67 8.13 -27.11
CA PRO A 304 -18.16 7.25 -26.04
C PRO A 304 -19.20 6.26 -26.56
N PHE A 305 -18.98 4.96 -26.33
CA PHE A 305 -19.88 3.91 -26.77
C PHE A 305 -20.44 3.10 -25.60
N ILE A 306 -19.60 2.67 -24.67
CA ILE A 306 -20.04 1.96 -23.46
C ILE A 306 -19.49 2.69 -22.23
N ARG A 307 -20.39 3.11 -21.34
CA ARG A 307 -20.04 3.58 -20.00
C ARG A 307 -20.38 2.50 -18.98
N VAL A 308 -19.38 2.12 -18.19
CA VAL A 308 -19.51 1.15 -17.11
C VAL A 308 -19.27 1.86 -15.80
N ILE A 309 -20.21 1.81 -14.88
CA ILE A 309 -20.15 2.47 -13.58
C ILE A 309 -20.14 1.38 -12.50
N SER A 310 -19.15 1.39 -11.62
CA SER A 310 -19.05 0.41 -10.54
C SER A 310 -18.42 1.00 -9.28
N LYS A 311 -18.60 0.32 -8.15
CA LYS A 311 -17.83 0.60 -6.94
C LYS A 311 -16.42 0.02 -7.01
N ASN A 312 -16.23 -1.09 -7.74
CA ASN A 312 -14.95 -1.78 -7.85
C ASN A 312 -14.77 -2.33 -9.27
N LEU A 313 -13.64 -1.96 -9.89
CA LEU A 313 -13.20 -2.43 -11.19
C LEU A 313 -11.82 -3.04 -11.02
N SER A 314 -11.62 -4.25 -11.51
CA SER A 314 -10.29 -4.87 -11.57
C SER A 314 -9.76 -4.78 -13.00
N MET A 315 -8.50 -4.40 -13.14
CA MET A 315 -7.83 -4.27 -14.43
C MET A 315 -6.47 -4.95 -14.36
N SER A 316 -6.24 -5.84 -15.32
CA SER A 316 -4.97 -6.52 -15.56
C SER A 316 -4.60 -6.36 -17.04
N PRO A 317 -3.36 -6.66 -17.46
CA PRO A 317 -2.93 -6.50 -18.85
C PRO A 317 -3.84 -7.16 -19.89
N ASN A 318 -4.61 -8.18 -19.50
CA ASN A 318 -5.45 -8.97 -20.40
C ASN A 318 -6.95 -8.68 -20.27
N ALA A 319 -7.41 -8.07 -19.17
CA ALA A 319 -8.84 -7.91 -18.94
C ALA A 319 -9.23 -6.72 -18.05
N ILE A 320 -10.45 -6.23 -18.27
CA ILE A 320 -11.17 -5.34 -17.35
C ILE A 320 -12.42 -6.05 -16.85
N LEU A 321 -12.60 -6.12 -15.52
CA LEU A 321 -13.66 -6.89 -14.87
C LEU A 321 -14.44 -6.02 -13.88
N ALA A 322 -15.77 -6.12 -13.92
CA ALA A 322 -16.67 -5.59 -12.89
C ALA A 322 -17.70 -6.66 -12.53
N ALA A 323 -17.75 -7.08 -11.26
CA ALA A 323 -18.72 -8.09 -10.83
C ALA A 323 -20.16 -7.54 -10.70
N SER A 324 -20.26 -6.24 -10.39
CA SER A 324 -21.51 -5.50 -10.26
C SER A 324 -21.29 -4.11 -10.84
N SER A 325 -22.08 -3.74 -11.85
CA SER A 325 -21.90 -2.49 -12.58
C SER A 325 -23.16 -2.06 -13.32
N ALA A 326 -23.45 -0.76 -13.25
CA ALA A 326 -24.44 -0.16 -14.12
C ALA A 326 -23.81 0.08 -15.49
N ILE A 327 -24.48 -0.34 -16.55
CA ILE A 327 -23.99 -0.26 -17.93
C ILE A 327 -24.89 0.64 -18.73
N ARG A 328 -24.29 1.50 -19.55
CA ARG A 328 -24.97 2.25 -20.60
C ARG A 328 -24.22 2.09 -21.91
N ILE A 329 -24.88 1.53 -22.91
CA ILE A 329 -24.42 1.48 -24.30
C ILE A 329 -25.14 2.59 -25.06
N TYR A 330 -24.42 3.54 -25.64
CA TYR A 330 -25.01 4.69 -26.33
C TYR A 330 -25.40 4.36 -27.77
N LEU A 331 -26.59 4.79 -28.18
CA LEU A 331 -27.17 4.62 -29.51
C LEU A 331 -27.87 5.92 -29.94
N ASP A 332 -27.24 6.74 -30.78
CA ASP A 332 -27.81 7.94 -31.42
C ASP A 332 -28.75 8.80 -30.53
N GLY A 333 -28.23 9.26 -29.39
CA GLY A 333 -28.98 10.09 -28.44
C GLY A 333 -29.77 9.30 -27.39
N ASP A 334 -29.79 7.98 -27.52
CA ASP A 334 -30.46 7.04 -26.63
C ASP A 334 -29.50 5.94 -26.13
N SER A 335 -30.00 4.88 -25.48
CA SER A 335 -29.16 3.83 -24.92
C SER A 335 -29.81 2.46 -24.71
N ILE A 336 -28.96 1.45 -24.57
CA ILE A 336 -29.27 0.23 -23.83
C ILE A 336 -28.68 0.37 -22.43
N TYR A 337 -29.52 0.26 -21.41
CA TYR A 337 -29.14 0.45 -20.01
C TYR A 337 -29.39 -0.81 -19.18
N HIS A 338 -28.50 -1.08 -18.24
CA HIS A 338 -28.68 -2.11 -17.22
C HIS A 338 -28.27 -1.59 -15.84
N PRO A 339 -29.09 -1.73 -14.79
CA PRO A 339 -28.81 -1.15 -13.47
C PRO A 339 -27.69 -1.87 -12.72
N ASP A 340 -27.55 -3.18 -12.89
CA ASP A 340 -26.47 -3.96 -12.26
C ASP A 340 -26.15 -5.21 -13.08
N SER A 341 -24.96 -5.33 -13.66
CA SER A 341 -24.56 -6.48 -14.47
C SER A 341 -23.08 -6.77 -14.29
N LYS A 342 -22.69 -8.00 -14.59
CA LYS A 342 -21.28 -8.38 -14.63
C LYS A 342 -20.69 -7.95 -15.97
N PHE A 343 -19.65 -7.13 -15.92
CA PHE A 343 -18.92 -6.64 -17.08
C PHE A 343 -17.59 -7.37 -17.21
N THR A 344 -17.24 -7.77 -18.42
CA THR A 344 -15.94 -8.33 -18.78
C THR A 344 -15.51 -7.75 -20.12
N TYR A 345 -14.29 -7.20 -20.18
CA TYR A 345 -13.63 -6.85 -21.44
C TYR A 345 -12.32 -7.62 -21.53
N LEU A 346 -12.23 -8.56 -22.47
CA LEU A 346 -11.01 -9.29 -22.79
C LEU A 346 -10.23 -8.50 -23.84
N LEU A 347 -9.15 -7.84 -23.40
CA LEU A 347 -8.38 -6.88 -24.19
C LEU A 347 -7.76 -7.54 -25.43
N ASN A 348 -7.18 -8.73 -25.27
CA ASN A 348 -6.51 -9.46 -26.36
C ASN A 348 -7.47 -9.94 -27.45
N GLN A 349 -8.76 -10.06 -27.15
CA GLN A 349 -9.79 -10.56 -28.07
C GLN A 349 -10.68 -9.43 -28.60
N ASP A 350 -10.49 -8.20 -28.11
CA ASP A 350 -11.39 -7.08 -28.35
C ASP A 350 -12.87 -7.41 -28.03
N GLN A 351 -13.09 -8.27 -27.02
CA GLN A 351 -14.42 -8.83 -26.74
C GLN A 351 -14.97 -8.31 -25.41
N VAL A 352 -16.10 -7.61 -25.48
CA VAL A 352 -16.90 -7.18 -24.33
C VAL A 352 -18.06 -8.16 -24.12
N SER A 353 -18.28 -8.54 -22.87
CA SER A 353 -19.44 -9.30 -22.40
C SER A 353 -20.09 -8.55 -21.24
N ILE A 354 -21.41 -8.36 -21.34
CA ILE A 354 -22.25 -7.81 -20.30
C ILE A 354 -23.25 -8.90 -19.94
N TYR A 355 -23.08 -9.50 -18.77
CA TYR A 355 -23.87 -10.63 -18.29
C TYR A 355 -24.91 -10.16 -17.28
N ARG A 356 -26.16 -10.49 -17.57
CA ARG A 356 -27.33 -10.32 -16.70
C ARG A 356 -27.42 -11.53 -15.78
N GLY A 357 -27.17 -11.31 -14.49
CA GLY A 357 -27.20 -12.36 -13.47
C GLY A 357 -28.59 -12.64 -12.92
N ASP A 358 -28.66 -13.67 -12.07
CA ASP A 358 -29.90 -14.10 -11.42
C ASP A 358 -29.97 -13.67 -9.94
N ASP A 359 -29.24 -12.62 -9.54
CA ASP A 359 -29.24 -12.09 -8.17
C ASP A 359 -29.59 -10.59 -8.11
N GLY A 360 -30.36 -10.19 -7.10
CA GLY A 360 -30.74 -8.79 -6.87
C GLY A 360 -31.19 -8.03 -8.12
N LEU A 361 -30.64 -6.83 -8.32
CA LEU A 361 -30.91 -5.97 -9.48
C LEU A 361 -30.37 -6.54 -10.80
N GLN A 362 -29.51 -7.56 -10.75
CA GLN A 362 -29.01 -8.21 -11.95
C GLN A 362 -30.10 -8.94 -12.72
N LYS A 363 -31.22 -9.27 -12.07
CA LYS A 363 -32.37 -9.92 -12.73
C LYS A 363 -33.11 -9.01 -13.71
N SER A 364 -33.02 -7.69 -13.53
CA SER A 364 -33.77 -6.70 -14.32
C SER A 364 -33.48 -6.85 -15.82
N PRO A 365 -34.44 -6.59 -16.73
CA PRO A 365 -34.14 -6.62 -18.16
C PRO A 365 -33.18 -5.50 -18.57
N PHE A 366 -32.53 -5.65 -19.71
CA PHE A 366 -31.87 -4.53 -20.36
C PHE A 366 -32.94 -3.57 -20.91
N GLN A 367 -32.86 -2.30 -20.52
CA GLN A 367 -33.76 -1.24 -20.97
C GLN A 367 -33.20 -0.63 -22.26
N ASN A 368 -33.81 -0.92 -23.40
CA ASN A 368 -33.41 -0.42 -24.71
C ASN A 368 -34.36 0.69 -25.13
N THR A 369 -34.08 1.91 -24.70
CA THR A 369 -34.93 3.07 -24.95
C THR A 369 -34.94 3.50 -26.41
N TYR A 370 -33.85 3.22 -27.15
CA TYR A 370 -33.77 3.47 -28.60
C TYR A 370 -34.85 2.70 -29.39
N HIS A 371 -34.99 1.40 -29.10
CA HIS A 371 -36.00 0.55 -29.73
C HIS A 371 -37.31 0.49 -28.93
N LYS A 372 -37.36 1.11 -27.74
CA LYS A 372 -38.46 1.04 -26.77
C LYS A 372 -38.80 -0.39 -26.36
N LEU A 373 -37.77 -1.18 -26.03
CA LEU A 373 -37.88 -2.58 -25.63
C LEU A 373 -37.22 -2.87 -24.27
N ALA A 374 -37.89 -3.66 -23.44
CA ALA A 374 -37.26 -4.41 -22.36
C ALA A 374 -36.74 -5.74 -22.92
N VAL A 375 -35.44 -5.98 -22.80
CA VAL A 375 -34.75 -7.11 -23.43
C VAL A 375 -34.30 -8.12 -22.36
N TYR A 376 -34.87 -9.32 -22.41
CA TYR A 376 -34.60 -10.44 -21.51
C TYR A 376 -33.72 -11.46 -22.21
N VAL A 377 -32.41 -11.24 -22.11
CA VAL A 377 -31.37 -12.17 -22.57
C VAL A 377 -30.33 -12.36 -21.47
N GLU A 378 -29.50 -13.40 -21.54
CA GLU A 378 -28.48 -13.63 -20.51
C GLU A 378 -27.25 -12.74 -20.69
N GLN A 379 -26.86 -12.43 -21.93
CA GLN A 379 -25.72 -11.55 -22.17
C GLN A 379 -25.83 -10.74 -23.45
N ILE A 380 -25.17 -9.58 -23.43
CA ILE A 380 -24.84 -8.80 -24.62
C ILE A 380 -23.34 -8.98 -24.88
N LEU A 381 -23.00 -9.39 -26.10
CA LEU A 381 -21.63 -9.51 -26.57
C LEU A 381 -21.35 -8.44 -27.61
N TRP A 382 -20.17 -7.83 -27.53
CA TRP A 382 -19.69 -6.90 -28.53
C TRP A 382 -18.22 -7.19 -28.85
N ASN A 383 -17.92 -7.36 -30.13
CA ASN A 383 -16.54 -7.34 -30.60
C ASN A 383 -16.24 -5.94 -31.12
N LYS A 384 -15.17 -5.32 -30.63
CA LYS A 384 -14.82 -3.94 -30.98
C LYS A 384 -14.54 -3.74 -32.48
N LYS A 385 -14.23 -4.83 -33.18
CA LYS A 385 -13.99 -4.87 -34.63
C LYS A 385 -15.28 -4.96 -35.46
N THR A 386 -16.45 -5.13 -34.82
CA THR A 386 -17.73 -5.25 -35.51
C THR A 386 -18.69 -4.13 -35.12
N ASP A 387 -19.65 -3.91 -36.01
CA ASP A 387 -20.73 -2.94 -35.84
C ASP A 387 -21.98 -3.55 -35.21
N THR A 388 -21.88 -4.80 -34.74
CA THR A 388 -22.99 -5.62 -34.25
C THR A 388 -22.89 -5.87 -32.75
N LEU A 389 -24.03 -5.75 -32.07
CA LEU A 389 -24.24 -6.28 -30.71
C LEU A 389 -24.96 -7.62 -30.85
N ALA A 390 -24.41 -8.66 -30.23
CA ALA A 390 -25.05 -9.98 -30.21
C ALA A 390 -25.75 -10.18 -28.86
N PHE A 391 -27.06 -10.36 -28.91
CA PHE A 391 -27.84 -10.84 -27.77
C PHE A 391 -27.76 -12.36 -27.73
N ASN A 392 -27.20 -12.90 -26.65
CA ASN A 392 -26.79 -14.29 -26.59
C ASN A 392 -27.07 -14.93 -25.23
N PHE A 393 -26.91 -16.25 -25.20
CA PHE A 393 -27.05 -17.10 -24.03
C PHE A 393 -25.72 -17.75 -23.67
N LEU A 394 -25.60 -18.23 -22.44
CA LEU A 394 -24.47 -19.06 -22.04
C LEU A 394 -24.65 -20.46 -22.64
N THR A 395 -23.61 -20.97 -23.30
CA THR A 395 -23.57 -22.23 -24.07
C THR A 395 -23.88 -23.51 -23.28
N ARG A 396 -24.18 -23.42 -21.96
CA ARG A 396 -24.46 -24.57 -21.09
C ARG A 396 -25.95 -24.91 -20.94
N LYS A 397 -26.86 -24.10 -21.47
CA LYS A 397 -28.30 -24.39 -21.43
C LYS A 397 -28.77 -24.91 -22.79
N SER A 398 -29.48 -26.04 -22.79
CA SER A 398 -29.93 -26.75 -24.00
C SER A 398 -31.09 -26.05 -24.72
N GLU A 399 -31.86 -25.24 -24.00
CA GLU A 399 -32.91 -24.39 -24.55
C GLU A 399 -32.86 -23.03 -23.85
N THR A 400 -32.77 -21.98 -24.65
CA THR A 400 -32.78 -20.61 -24.16
C THR A 400 -33.54 -19.74 -25.13
N GLU A 401 -34.51 -18.99 -24.64
CA GLU A 401 -35.34 -18.09 -25.44
C GLU A 401 -34.97 -16.64 -25.15
N ALA A 402 -34.89 -15.84 -26.21
CA ALA A 402 -34.77 -14.39 -26.08
C ALA A 402 -36.16 -13.77 -26.07
N PHE A 403 -36.47 -13.06 -24.99
CA PHE A 403 -37.75 -12.40 -24.83
C PHE A 403 -37.58 -10.88 -24.93
N PHE A 404 -38.36 -10.26 -25.81
CA PHE A 404 -38.33 -8.82 -26.06
C PHE A 404 -39.73 -8.29 -25.83
N GLU A 405 -39.86 -7.30 -24.96
CA GLU A 405 -41.13 -6.75 -24.57
C GLU A 405 -41.20 -5.27 -24.92
N SER A 406 -42.27 -4.85 -25.58
CA SER A 406 -42.51 -3.43 -25.85
C SER A 406 -42.67 -2.65 -24.55
N HIS A 407 -42.10 -1.45 -24.47
CA HIS A 407 -42.38 -0.52 -23.36
C HIS A 407 -43.86 -0.14 -23.27
N ASP A 408 -44.61 -0.26 -24.37
CA ASP A 408 -46.05 0.01 -24.42
C ASP A 408 -46.89 -1.25 -24.15
N PHE A 409 -46.26 -2.41 -23.87
CA PHE A 409 -46.99 -3.64 -23.57
C PHE A 409 -47.74 -3.50 -22.24
N PHE A 410 -49.05 -3.78 -22.27
CA PHE A 410 -49.89 -3.81 -21.09
C PHE A 410 -50.65 -5.13 -21.02
N SER A 411 -50.65 -5.74 -19.84
CA SER A 411 -51.60 -6.78 -19.48
C SER A 411 -52.19 -6.51 -18.10
N LYS A 412 -53.49 -6.76 -17.96
CA LYS A 412 -54.20 -6.58 -16.69
C LYS A 412 -53.59 -7.44 -15.59
N ASP A 413 -53.23 -8.68 -15.91
CA ASP A 413 -52.65 -9.63 -14.95
C ASP A 413 -51.28 -9.15 -14.45
N ARG A 414 -50.44 -8.59 -15.32
CA ARG A 414 -49.16 -8.02 -14.89
C ARG A 414 -49.33 -6.77 -14.06
N ALA A 415 -50.28 -5.90 -14.42
CA ALA A 415 -50.60 -4.73 -13.61
C ALA A 415 -51.01 -5.14 -12.19
N GLU A 416 -51.90 -6.12 -12.04
CA GLU A 416 -52.26 -6.65 -10.72
C GLU A 416 -51.09 -7.35 -10.02
N TYR A 417 -50.21 -8.05 -10.74
CA TYR A 417 -48.99 -8.64 -10.17
C TYR A 417 -48.06 -7.57 -9.57
N LEU A 418 -47.90 -6.42 -10.25
CA LEU A 418 -47.09 -5.28 -9.79
C LEU A 418 -47.69 -4.53 -8.59
N LYS A 419 -48.87 -4.95 -8.11
CA LYS A 419 -49.38 -4.55 -6.80
C LYS A 419 -48.59 -5.20 -5.66
N PHE A 420 -47.94 -6.33 -5.91
CA PHE A 420 -47.14 -7.09 -4.93
C PHE A 420 -47.87 -7.43 -3.62
N GLY A 421 -49.20 -7.53 -3.66
CA GLY A 421 -50.04 -7.77 -2.48
C GLY A 421 -50.26 -6.55 -1.58
N GLU A 422 -49.73 -5.37 -1.96
CA GLU A 422 -49.88 -4.14 -1.19
C GLU A 422 -51.32 -3.60 -1.24
N ALA A 423 -51.76 -2.98 -0.15
CA ALA A 423 -53.09 -2.35 -0.10
C ALA A 423 -53.23 -1.23 -1.15
N LYS A 424 -52.14 -0.47 -1.36
CA LYS A 424 -52.03 0.57 -2.38
C LYS A 424 -51.11 0.10 -3.48
N HIS A 425 -51.52 0.28 -4.74
CA HIS A 425 -50.68 -0.09 -5.87
C HIS A 425 -49.42 0.80 -5.94
N PRO A 426 -48.21 0.23 -5.77
CA PRO A 426 -46.99 1.02 -5.56
C PRO A 426 -46.57 1.80 -6.81
N VAL A 427 -46.74 1.24 -8.01
CA VAL A 427 -46.48 1.97 -9.27
C VAL A 427 -47.36 3.21 -9.40
N PHE A 428 -48.68 3.11 -9.15
CA PHE A 428 -49.56 4.28 -9.17
C PHE A 428 -49.20 5.31 -8.09
N GLN A 429 -48.76 4.85 -6.92
CA GLN A 429 -48.28 5.74 -5.85
C GLN A 429 -47.00 6.48 -6.25
N LEU A 430 -46.05 5.81 -6.90
CA LEU A 430 -44.86 6.47 -7.46
C LEU A 430 -45.21 7.45 -8.58
N PHE A 431 -46.11 7.09 -9.48
CA PHE A 431 -46.55 7.98 -10.56
C PHE A 431 -47.24 9.23 -10.02
N LYS A 432 -48.05 9.09 -8.96
CA LYS A 432 -48.64 10.24 -8.28
C LYS A 432 -47.57 11.13 -7.66
N LEU A 433 -46.60 10.56 -6.93
CA LEU A 433 -45.47 11.32 -6.38
C LEU A 433 -44.65 12.03 -7.47
N TYR A 434 -44.39 11.36 -8.58
CA TYR A 434 -43.70 11.94 -9.72
C TYR A 434 -44.40 13.21 -10.19
N ASN A 435 -45.74 13.19 -10.34
CA ASN A 435 -46.51 14.37 -10.72
C ASN A 435 -46.53 15.44 -9.61
N ASP A 436 -46.75 15.04 -8.35
CA ASP A 436 -46.81 15.95 -7.20
C ASP A 436 -45.47 16.67 -6.95
N LEU A 437 -44.35 16.03 -7.31
CA LEU A 437 -42.99 16.57 -7.22
C LEU A 437 -42.54 17.29 -8.51
N GLY A 438 -43.48 17.69 -9.38
CA GLY A 438 -43.15 18.44 -10.58
C GLY A 438 -42.37 17.64 -11.62
N LYS A 439 -42.65 16.33 -11.72
CA LYS A 439 -42.02 15.38 -12.64
C LYS A 439 -40.54 15.11 -12.32
N SER A 440 -40.18 15.15 -11.03
CA SER A 440 -38.85 14.78 -10.57
C SER A 440 -38.59 13.27 -10.72
N MET A 441 -37.49 12.92 -11.37
CA MET A 441 -36.98 11.54 -11.43
C MET A 441 -36.35 11.07 -10.10
N GLU A 442 -36.08 12.01 -9.20
CA GLU A 442 -35.62 11.73 -7.85
C GLU A 442 -36.79 11.81 -6.88
N ILE A 443 -37.18 10.65 -6.33
CA ILE A 443 -38.27 10.56 -5.36
C ILE A 443 -37.66 10.22 -3.99
N PRO A 444 -37.78 11.10 -2.98
CA PRO A 444 -37.29 10.80 -1.64
C PRO A 444 -38.01 9.59 -1.04
N LEU A 445 -37.24 8.64 -0.49
CA LEU A 445 -37.79 7.43 0.11
C LEU A 445 -38.85 7.75 1.17
N GLN A 446 -38.66 8.79 1.98
CA GLN A 446 -39.62 9.20 3.01
C GLN A 446 -40.96 9.66 2.42
N SER A 447 -40.95 10.30 1.24
CA SER A 447 -42.18 10.69 0.54
C SER A 447 -42.96 9.46 0.10
N PHE A 448 -42.26 8.45 -0.45
CA PHE A 448 -42.87 7.19 -0.82
C PHE A 448 -43.41 6.40 0.39
N CYS A 449 -42.67 6.43 1.50
CA CYS A 449 -43.12 5.84 2.78
C CYS A 449 -44.46 6.44 3.25
N ARG A 450 -44.59 7.77 3.24
CA ARG A 450 -45.84 8.46 3.60
C ARG A 450 -46.97 8.10 2.65
N GLN A 451 -46.71 8.05 1.35
CA GLN A 451 -47.70 7.71 0.33
C GLN A 451 -48.26 6.30 0.52
N MET A 452 -47.37 5.34 0.78
CA MET A 452 -47.69 3.92 1.00
C MET A 452 -48.21 3.63 2.41
N LEU A 453 -48.02 4.55 3.38
CA LEU A 453 -48.28 4.34 4.81
C LEU A 453 -47.46 3.17 5.38
N ALA A 454 -46.19 3.06 4.98
CA ALA A 454 -45.30 1.98 5.38
C ALA A 454 -43.94 2.52 5.85
N LEU A 455 -43.25 1.75 6.70
CA LEU A 455 -41.93 2.13 7.19
C LEU A 455 -40.85 1.87 6.12
N PRO A 456 -39.71 2.60 6.16
CA PRO A 456 -38.63 2.39 5.20
C PRO A 456 -38.09 0.96 5.14
N GLN A 457 -38.10 0.24 6.26
CA GLN A 457 -37.62 -1.14 6.35
C GLN A 457 -38.54 -2.12 5.60
N ASP A 458 -39.85 -1.84 5.55
CA ASP A 458 -40.86 -2.70 4.90
C ASP A 458 -40.92 -2.40 3.40
N LEU A 459 -40.69 -1.15 2.99
CA LEU A 459 -40.72 -0.74 1.58
C LEU A 459 -39.46 -1.06 0.80
N ARG A 460 -38.30 -1.19 1.45
CA ARG A 460 -37.05 -1.52 0.74
C ARG A 460 -37.14 -2.83 -0.05
N PRO A 461 -37.61 -3.96 0.53
CA PRO A 461 -37.83 -5.18 -0.24
C PRO A 461 -38.79 -4.99 -1.43
N LEU A 462 -39.86 -4.19 -1.26
CA LEU A 462 -40.80 -3.88 -2.33
C LEU A 462 -40.13 -3.12 -3.47
N LEU A 463 -39.34 -2.09 -3.16
CA LEU A 463 -38.59 -1.32 -4.15
C LEU A 463 -37.61 -2.19 -4.95
N PHE A 464 -36.97 -3.17 -4.31
CA PHE A 464 -36.14 -4.15 -5.02
C PHE A 464 -36.96 -5.01 -5.98
N LYS A 465 -38.13 -5.52 -5.57
CA LYS A 465 -39.03 -6.29 -6.44
C LYS A 465 -39.50 -5.46 -7.64
N MET A 466 -39.86 -4.19 -7.40
CA MET A 466 -40.26 -3.25 -8.46
C MET A 466 -39.13 -3.03 -9.46
N ALA A 467 -37.91 -2.76 -8.99
CA ALA A 467 -36.76 -2.55 -9.86
C ALA A 467 -36.41 -3.79 -10.69
N ILE A 468 -36.57 -4.99 -10.14
CA ILE A 468 -36.36 -6.26 -10.85
C ILE A 468 -37.42 -6.47 -11.95
N ALA A 469 -38.64 -6.02 -11.72
CA ALA A 469 -39.76 -6.23 -12.65
C ALA A 469 -39.65 -5.41 -13.95
N GLY A 470 -38.74 -4.42 -13.98
CA GLY A 470 -38.55 -3.48 -15.09
C GLY A 470 -39.26 -2.17 -14.81
#